data_AF-A0A316PIN6-F1
#
_entry.id   AF-A0A316PIN6-F1
#
_cell.length_a   1.000
_cell.length_b   1.000
_cell.length_c   1.000
_cell.angle_alpha   90.00
_cell.angle_beta   90.00
_cell.angle_gamma   90.00
#
_symmetry.space_group_name_H-M   'P 1'
#
loop_
_entity.id
_entity.type
_entity.pdbx_description
1 polymer ?
#
loop_
_entity_poly.entity_id
_entity_poly.type
_entity_poly.pdbx_seq_one_letter_code
_entity_poly.pdbx_strand_id
1 'polypeptide(L)' 'MFEKPLFGATISPSCEYCEFGRKAPQPGCFYCEKKGPVRQVSKCRYYRYDPLRRIPKRAPKLPSFSPEDFAL' A
#
# COMPACT_ATOMS: atom_id res chain seq x y z
N MET A 1 10.76 21.33 15.03
CA MET A 1 9.41 21.13 14.43
C MET A 1 9.41 19.72 13.85
N PHE A 2 8.61 18.79 14.39
CA PHE A 2 8.52 17.45 13.81
C PHE A 2 7.71 17.57 12.51
N GLU A 3 8.42 17.58 11.39
CA GLU A 3 7.82 17.57 10.06
C GLU A 3 6.84 16.39 9.98
N LYS A 4 5.57 16.70 9.69
CA LYS A 4 4.57 15.66 9.43
C LYS A 4 5.12 14.77 8.32
N PRO A 5 5.21 13.45 8.51
CA PRO A 5 5.75 12.57 7.48
C PRO A 5 4.87 12.69 6.24
N LEU A 6 5.51 13.09 5.14
CA LEU A 6 4.91 13.05 3.82
C LEU A 6 4.49 11.60 3.56
N PHE A 7 3.30 11.39 2.98
CA PHE A 7 2.76 10.06 2.61
C PHE A 7 2.06 9.21 3.69
N GLY A 8 1.50 9.86 4.71
CA GLY A 8 0.40 9.31 5.51
C GLY A 8 0.84 8.73 6.85
N ALA A 9 0.63 9.49 7.92
CA ALA A 9 0.82 9.05 9.30
C ALA A 9 -0.31 8.15 9.85
N THR A 10 -1.43 8.04 9.13
CA THR A 10 -2.68 7.44 9.63
C THR A 10 -2.92 6.00 9.14
N ILE A 11 -1.98 5.40 8.41
CA ILE A 11 -2.15 4.05 7.87
C ILE A 11 -1.70 2.97 8.86
N SER A 12 -2.34 1.81 8.81
CA SER A 12 -1.89 0.65 9.58
C SER A 12 -0.55 0.14 9.04
N PRO A 13 0.46 -0.07 9.91
CA PRO A 13 1.76 -0.58 9.49
C PRO A 13 1.63 -2.01 8.97
N SER A 14 2.22 -2.28 7.81
CA SER A 14 2.13 -3.56 7.09
C SER A 14 3.48 -3.87 6.43
N CYS A 15 3.97 -5.10 6.57
CA CYS A 15 5.20 -5.60 5.96
C CYS A 15 5.20 -5.48 4.43
N GLU A 16 4.03 -5.34 3.82
CA GLU A 16 3.88 -4.96 2.40
C GLU A 16 4.58 -3.65 2.07
N TYR A 17 4.41 -2.65 2.94
CA TYR A 17 4.93 -1.28 2.80
C TYR A 17 6.28 -1.12 3.48
N CYS A 18 6.95 -2.20 3.85
CA CYS A 18 8.24 -2.15 4.53
C CYS A 18 9.37 -2.18 3.52
N GLU A 19 10.36 -1.29 3.61
CA GLU A 19 11.58 -1.29 2.77
C GLU A 19 12.20 -2.70 2.64
N PHE A 20 12.24 -3.46 3.74
CA PHE A 20 12.86 -4.79 3.82
C PHE A 20 11.97 -5.97 3.44
N GLY A 21 10.69 -5.73 3.12
CA GLY A 21 9.76 -6.81 2.76
C GLY A 21 9.92 -7.23 1.30
N ARG A 22 9.70 -8.50 0.95
CA ARG A 22 9.62 -8.95 -0.44
C ARG A 22 8.43 -9.89 -0.58
N LYS A 23 7.75 -9.87 -1.72
CA LYS A 23 6.62 -10.77 -1.97
C LYS A 23 7.15 -12.21 -2.08
N ALA A 24 6.53 -13.13 -1.34
CA ALA A 24 6.79 -14.55 -1.53
C ALA A 24 6.04 -15.06 -2.78
N PRO A 25 6.41 -16.25 -3.29
CA PRO A 25 5.64 -16.91 -4.35
C PRO A 25 4.18 -17.19 -3.93
N GLN A 26 3.95 -17.41 -2.63
CA GLN A 26 2.62 -17.63 -2.11
C GLN A 26 1.88 -16.31 -1.79
N PRO A 27 0.59 -16.21 -2.15
CA PRO A 27 -0.20 -15.00 -1.87
C PRO A 27 -0.33 -14.78 -0.37
N GLY A 28 -0.17 -13.51 0.06
CA GLY A 28 -0.28 -13.11 1.48
C GLY A 28 0.97 -13.39 2.33
N CYS A 29 1.94 -14.13 1.80
CA CYS A 29 3.24 -14.36 2.43
C CYS A 29 4.27 -13.35 1.92
N PHE A 30 5.07 -12.82 2.83
CA PHE A 30 6.18 -11.92 2.55
C PHE A 30 7.44 -12.44 3.22
N TYR A 31 8.59 -12.22 2.61
CA TYR A 31 9.89 -12.46 3.21
C TYR A 31 10.52 -11.13 3.62
N CYS A 32 10.83 -11.00 4.91
CA CYS A 32 11.55 -9.85 5.44
C CYS A 32 13.04 -10.21 5.56
N GLU A 33 13.92 -9.39 5.02
CA GLU A 33 15.38 -9.61 5.08
C GLU A 33 15.92 -9.67 6.52
N LYS A 34 15.22 -9.07 7.49
CA LYS A 34 15.62 -9.03 8.91
C LYS A 34 14.93 -10.04 9.83
N LYS A 35 13.85 -10.71 9.37
CA LYS A 35 13.04 -11.62 10.20
C LYS A 35 12.73 -12.97 9.52
N GLY A 36 12.80 -13.04 8.20
CA GLY A 36 12.35 -14.20 7.43
C GLY A 36 10.85 -14.12 7.06
N PRO A 37 10.12 -15.25 7.04
CA PRO A 37 8.73 -15.27 6.59
C PRO A 37 7.80 -14.50 7.55
N VAL A 38 7.00 -13.61 6.98
CA VAL A 38 6.05 -12.74 7.67
C VAL A 38 4.75 -12.67 6.87
N ARG A 39 3.65 -12.35 7.56
CA ARG A 39 2.37 -12.07 6.88
C ARG A 39 2.37 -10.66 6.33
N GLN A 40 1.67 -10.44 5.22
CA GLN A 40 1.50 -9.13 4.58
C GLN A 40 1.13 -8.04 5.60
N VAL A 41 0.04 -8.25 6.35
CA VAL A 41 -0.55 -7.25 7.28
C VAL A 41 0.18 -7.14 8.63
N SER A 42 1.29 -7.85 8.82
CA SER A 42 2.03 -7.82 10.10
C SER A 42 3.07 -6.70 10.11
N LYS A 43 3.59 -6.33 11.29
CA LYS A 43 4.80 -5.51 11.43
C LYS A 43 5.84 -6.23 12.29
N CYS A 44 7.11 -6.11 11.91
CA CYS A 44 8.22 -6.55 12.75
C CYS A 44 8.89 -5.37 13.44
N ARG A 45 9.80 -5.63 14.39
CA ARG A 45 10.56 -4.59 15.10
C ARG A 45 11.46 -3.74 14.19
N TYR A 46 11.84 -4.28 13.03
CA TYR A 46 12.67 -3.60 12.02
C TYR A 46 11.84 -2.93 10.91
N TYR A 47 10.54 -2.72 11.15
CA TYR A 47 9.66 -2.12 10.17
C TYR A 47 10.12 -0.71 9.80
N ARG A 48 10.27 -0.45 8.50
CA ARG A 48 10.57 0.87 7.95
C ARG A 48 9.64 1.14 6.79
N TYR A 49 8.78 2.14 6.93
CA TYR A 49 7.78 2.49 5.92
C TYR A 49 8.46 3.05 4.67
N ASP A 50 8.15 2.46 3.52
CA ASP A 50 8.54 2.93 2.20
C ASP A 50 7.27 3.27 1.39
N PRO A 51 6.98 4.57 1.19
CA PRO A 51 5.81 5.04 0.46
C PRO A 51 5.73 4.54 -0.99
N LEU A 52 6.86 4.29 -1.65
CA LEU A 52 6.91 3.89 -3.06
C LEU A 52 6.38 2.48 -3.28
N ARG A 53 6.35 1.67 -2.22
CA ARG A 53 5.79 0.32 -2.25
C ARG A 53 4.28 0.27 -2.21
N ARG A 54 3.62 1.41 -1.97
CA ARG A 54 2.17 1.49 -2.03
C ARG A 54 1.72 1.46 -3.47
N ILE A 55 0.79 0.56 -3.76
CA ILE A 55 0.11 0.51 -5.05
C ILE A 55 -1.14 1.40 -4.91
N PRO A 56 -1.24 2.52 -5.64
CA PRO A 56 -2.45 3.34 -5.64
C PRO A 56 -3.66 2.50 -6.09
N LYS A 57 -4.82 2.74 -5.47
CA LYS A 57 -6.05 2.11 -5.95
C LYS A 57 -6.32 2.58 -7.37
N ARG A 58 -6.76 1.67 -8.25
CA ARG A 58 -7.17 2.03 -9.60
C ARG A 58 -8.27 3.09 -9.52
N ALA A 59 -8.16 4.11 -10.36
CA ALA A 59 -9.22 5.10 -10.50
C ALA A 59 -10.54 4.38 -10.84
N PRO A 60 -11.68 4.85 -10.30
CA PRO A 60 -12.97 4.31 -10.69
C PRO A 60 -13.19 4.48 -12.19
N LYS A 61 -13.98 3.59 -12.80
CA LYS A 61 -14.40 3.79 -14.18
C LYS A 61 -15.20 5.08 -14.26
N LEU A 62 -14.88 5.91 -15.25
CA LEU A 62 -15.71 7.06 -15.56
C LEU A 62 -17.11 6.56 -15.97
N PRO A 63 -18.18 7.24 -15.52
CA PRO A 63 -19.51 6.98 -16.04
C PRO A 63 -19.54 7.19 -17.56
N SER A 64 -20.31 6.36 -18.26
CA SER A 64 -20.63 6.58 -19.66
C SER A 64 -21.91 7.38 -19.72
N PHE A 65 -21.89 8.49 -20.44
CA PHE A 65 -23.07 9.32 -20.67
C PHE A 65 -23.44 9.27 -22.15
N SER A 66 -24.73 9.23 -22.46
CA SER A 66 -25.22 9.45 -23.82
C SER A 66 -25.44 10.96 -24.05
N PRO A 67 -25.55 11.41 -25.30
CA PRO A 67 -25.89 12.81 -25.59
C PRO A 67 -27.24 13.24 -25.00
N GLU A 68 -28.17 12.29 -24.80
CA GLU A 68 -29.48 12.57 -24.21
C GLU A 68 -29.41 12.95 -22.73
N ASP A 69 -28.39 12.47 -21.99
CA ASP A 69 -28.16 12.84 -20.57
C ASP A 69 -27.86 14.34 -20.38
N PHE A 70 -27.55 15.05 -21.47
CA PHE A 70 -27.24 16.47 -21.49
C PHE A 70 -28.33 17.32 -22.17
N ALA A 71 -29.43 16.72 -22.59
CA ALA A 71 -30.58 17.44 -23.13
C ALA A 71 -31.48 17.94 -21.98
N LEU A 72 -31.78 19.23 -21.99
CA LEU A 72 -32.60 19.95 -20.99
C LEU A 72 -34.10 19.86 -21.29
#